data_AF-A0AAU6PZK1-F1
#
_entry.id   AF-A0AAU6PZK1-F1
#
_cell.length_a   1.000
_cell.length_b   1.000
_cell.length_c   1.000
_cell.angle_alpha   90.00
_cell.angle_beta   90.00
_cell.angle_gamma   90.00
#
_symmetry.space_group_name_H-M   'P 1'
#
loop_
_entity.id
_entity.type
_entity.pdbx_description
1 polymer ?
#
loop_
_entity_poly.entity_id
_entity_poly.type
_entity_poly.pdbx_seq_one_letter_code
_entity_poly.pdbx_strand_id
1 'polypeptide(L)' 'MNIPPRAWTLALLAALLWAGIGTIQKTGRGLPLGDAVVSELPLTALVFVVALLVAAQRNR' A
#
# COMPACT_ATOMS: atom_id res chain seq x y z
N MET A 1 -10.73 1.09 18.87
CA MET A 1 -9.27 1.37 18.89
C MET A 1 -9.06 2.79 18.46
N ASN A 2 -8.43 3.64 19.29
CA ASN A 2 -8.05 4.98 18.84
C ASN A 2 -6.73 4.86 18.06
N ILE A 3 -6.79 4.88 16.74
CA ILE A 3 -5.60 4.72 15.89
C ILE A 3 -4.91 6.09 15.80
N PRO A 4 -3.63 6.20 16.22
CA PRO A 4 -2.97 7.49 16.23
C PRO A 4 -2.73 8.00 14.80
N PRO A 5 -2.75 9.33 14.54
CA PRO A 5 -2.57 9.90 13.21
C PRO A 5 -1.29 9.41 12.49
N ARG A 6 -0.20 9.22 13.24
CA ARG A 6 1.06 8.67 12.72
C ARG A 6 0.93 7.28 12.08
N ALA A 7 0.04 6.43 12.61
CA ALA A 7 -0.17 5.09 12.07
C ALA A 7 -0.85 5.14 10.70
N TRP A 8 -1.78 6.08 10.52
CA TRP A 8 -2.39 6.35 9.21
C TRP A 8 -1.37 6.83 8.19
N THR A 9 -0.50 7.79 8.56
CA THR A 9 0.55 8.29 7.67
C THR A 9 1.52 7.18 7.25
N LEU A 10 1.97 6.35 8.19
CA LEU A 10 2.87 5.24 7.89
C LEU A 10 2.21 4.18 6.99
N ALA A 11 0.95 3.84 7.25
CA ALA A 11 0.20 2.89 6.43
C ALA A 11 0.01 3.41 4.99
N LEU A 12 -0.31 4.70 4.85
CA LEU A 12 -0.46 5.34 3.55
C LEU A 12 0.86 5.36 2.76
N LEU A 13 1.97 5.73 3.40
CA LEU A 13 3.29 5.74 2.77
C LEU A 13 3.71 4.33 2.31
N ALA A 14 3.49 3.32 3.15
CA ALA A 14 3.78 1.93 2.80
C ALA A 14 2.94 1.46 1.60
N ALA A 15 1.64 1.79 1.58
CA ALA A 15 0.75 1.44 0.48
C ALA A 15 1.13 2.14 -0.83
N LEU A 16 1.47 3.43 -0.79
CA LEU A 16 1.90 4.18 -1.97
C LEU A 16 3.24 3.66 -2.51
N LEU A 17 4.19 3.36 -1.63
CA LEU A 17 5.46 2.76 -2.01
C LEU A 17 5.25 1.41 -2.68
N TRP A 18 4.39 0.56 -2.11
CA TRP A 18 4.03 -0.73 -2.70
C TRP A 18 3.40 -0.56 -4.09
N ALA A 19 2.41 0.33 -4.22
CA ALA A 19 1.74 0.61 -5.49
C ALA A 19 2.74 1.06 -6.56
N GLY A 20 3.69 1.94 -6.23
CA GLY A 20 4.75 2.37 -7.13
C GLY A 20 5.64 1.22 -7.59
N ILE A 21 6.07 0.35 -6.66
CA ILE A 21 6.92 -0.81 -6.98
C ILE A 21 6.15 -1.81 -7.85
N GLY A 22 4.94 -2.19 -7.47
CA GLY A 22 4.12 -3.17 -8.19
C GLY A 22 3.78 -2.70 -9.61
N THR A 23 3.45 -1.41 -9.76
CA THR A 23 3.18 -0.81 -11.08
C THR A 23 4.42 -0.81 -11.96
N ILE A 24 5.59 -0.38 -11.47
CA ILE A 24 6.85 -0.43 -12.22
C ILE A 24 7.22 -1.87 -12.63
N GLN A 25 7.02 -2.82 -11.73
CA GLN A 25 7.30 -4.23 -12.02
C GLN A 25 6.37 -4.80 -13.10
N LYS A 26 5.09 -4.41 -13.10
CA LYS A 26 4.11 -4.86 -14.10
C LYS A 26 4.28 -4.17 -15.45
N THR A 27 4.57 -2.87 -15.47
CA THR A 27 4.88 -2.16 -16.71
C THR A 27 6.18 -2.68 -17.32
N GLY A 28 7.19 -3.01 -16.51
CA GLY A 28 8.40 -3.70 -16.97
C GLY A 28 8.16 -5.09 -17.57
N ARG A 29 7.01 -5.73 -17.27
CA ARG A 29 6.56 -7.00 -17.87
C ARG A 29 5.67 -6.81 -19.10
N GLY A 30 5.51 -5.57 -19.58
CA GLY A 30 4.71 -5.25 -20.75
C GLY A 30 3.22 -5.02 -20.48
N LEU A 31 2.79 -4.95 -19.21
CA LEU A 31 1.41 -4.58 -18.89
C LEU A 31 1.19 -3.07 -19.13
N PRO A 32 0.09 -2.66 -19.77
CA PRO A 32 -0.27 -1.24 -19.87
C PRO A 32 -0.37 -0.58 -18.49
N LEU A 33 0.03 0.68 -18.38
CA LEU A 33 0.07 1.40 -17.09
C LEU A 33 -1.29 1.38 -16.38
N GLY A 34 -2.39 1.60 -17.11
CA GLY A 34 -3.74 1.55 -16.55
C GLY A 34 -4.06 0.20 -15.91
N ASP A 35 -3.79 -0.89 -16.64
CA ASP A 35 -4.05 -2.26 -16.17
C ASP A 35 -3.11 -2.65 -15.03
N ALA A 36 -1.85 -2.18 -15.07
CA ALA A 36 -0.88 -2.36 -14.00
C ALA A 36 -1.35 -1.69 -12.69
N VAL A 37 -1.88 -0.47 -12.76
CA VAL A 37 -2.42 0.25 -11.59
C VAL A 37 -3.66 -0.47 -11.06
N VAL A 38 -4.64 -0.74 -11.91
CA VAL A 38 -5.91 -1.37 -11.49
C VAL A 38 -5.66 -2.74 -10.86
N SER A 39 -4.75 -3.53 -11.43
CA SER A 39 -4.40 -4.85 -10.89
C SER A 39 -3.58 -4.79 -9.60
N GLU A 40 -2.93 -3.66 -9.26
CA GLU A 40 -2.25 -3.47 -7.98
C GLU A 40 -3.19 -2.98 -6.87
N LEU A 41 -4.32 -2.34 -7.20
CA LEU A 41 -5.25 -1.79 -6.19
C LEU A 41 -5.62 -2.76 -5.06
N PRO A 42 -5.97 -4.05 -5.33
CA PRO A 42 -6.33 -4.98 -4.26
C PRO A 42 -5.15 -5.25 -3.31
N LEU A 43 -3.94 -5.37 -3.86
CA LEU A 43 -2.74 -5.68 -3.10
C LEU A 43 -2.27 -4.46 -2.31
N THR A 44 -2.33 -3.28 -2.90
CA THR A 44 -2.11 -2.00 -2.22
C THR A 44 -3.07 -1.81 -1.05
N ALA A 45 -4.35 -2.13 -1.22
CA ALA A 45 -5.33 -2.07 -0.13
C ALA A 45 -4.99 -3.06 1.00
N LEU A 46 -4.55 -4.27 0.65
CA LEU A 46 -4.09 -5.26 1.64
C LEU A 46 -2.87 -4.75 2.43
N VAL A 47 -1.86 -4.22 1.72
CA VAL A 47 -0.66 -3.65 2.34
C VAL A 47 -1.01 -2.48 3.25
N PHE A 48 -1.93 -1.61 2.84
CA PHE A 48 -2.43 -0.52 3.68
C PHE A 48 -3.03 -1.03 4.99
N VAL A 49 -3.94 -2.00 4.93
CA VAL A 49 -4.60 -2.56 6.12
C VAL A 49 -3.58 -3.24 7.04
N VAL A 50 -2.69 -4.06 6.50
CA VAL A 50 -1.64 -4.72 7.28
C VAL A 50 -0.71 -3.71 7.94
N ALA A 51 -0.24 -2.71 7.19
CA ALA A 51 0.62 -1.67 7.71
C ALA A 51 -0.07 -0.84 8.80
N LEU A 52 -1.37 -0.54 8.63
CA LEU A 52 -2.18 0.16 9.63
C LEU A 52 -2.31 -0.64 10.92
N LEU A 53 -2.60 -1.95 10.81
CA LEU A 53 -2.70 -2.83 11.97
C LEU A 53 -1.36 -2.93 12.70
N VAL A 54 -0.26 -3.13 11.98
CA VAL A 54 1.09 -3.19 12.56
C VAL A 54 1.44 -1.86 13.24
N ALA A 55 1.22 -0.73 12.58
CA ALA A 55 1.52 0.59 13.12
C ALA A 55 0.60 0.94 14.31
N ALA A 56 -0.64 0.48 14.33
CA ALA A 56 -1.55 0.67 15.45
C ALA A 56 -1.14 -0.17 16.67
N GLN A 57 -0.72 -1.43 16.47
CA GLN A 57 -0.26 -2.30 17.55
C GLN A 57 1.06 -1.81 18.16
N ARG A 58 2.00 -1.35 17.34
CA ARG A 58 3.31 -0.87 17.79
C ARG A 58 3.27 0.45 18.55
N ASN A 59 2.16 1.16 18.49
CA ASN A 59 1.93 2.46 19.11
C ASN A 59 0.98 2.41 20.32
N ARG A 60 0.55 1.20 20.73
CA ARG A 60 -0.12 0.92 22.01
C ARG A 60 0.91 0.75 23.11
#